data_AF-A0A8H9GHF3-F1
#
_entry.id   AF-A0A8H9GHF3-F1
#
_cell.length_a   1.000
_cell.length_b   1.000
_cell.length_c   1.000
_cell.angle_alpha   90.00
_cell.angle_beta   90.00
_cell.angle_gamma   90.00
#
_symmetry.space_group_name_H-M   'P 1'
#
loop_
_entity.id
_entity.type
_entity.pdbx_description
1 polymer ?
#
loop_
_entity_poly.entity_id
_entity_poly.type
_entity_poly.pdbx_seq_one_letter_code
_entity_poly.pdbx_strand_id
1 'polypeptide(L)'
;MTRLNVRRVVTVTVLTGLAAAGLAWWNVLGPWHAAAATALACALTVVWSATERQVADPEWPRVAFEARPGGRHDVSDLGWAAFGRDGRVTDRVVRRVRALAVDRLRAHGVDASDPDARADVERLLGARVVRQLASGVPPRGRTVQEWLDAIERLGPAPAGETAPDGTTDPADRPIDTEEHRA
;
A
#
# COMPACT_ATOMS: atom_id res chain seq x y z
N MET A 1 40.78 -3.34 4.79
CA MET A 1 41.52 -2.84 3.61
C MET A 1 40.52 -2.29 2.60
N THR A 2 40.40 -0.97 2.52
CA THR A 2 39.54 -0.22 1.61
C THR A 2 40.01 -0.43 0.16
N ARG A 3 39.30 -1.26 -0.62
CA ARG A 3 39.54 -1.34 -2.06
C ARG A 3 38.86 -0.15 -2.74
N LEU A 4 39.60 0.94 -2.87
CA LEU A 4 39.19 2.07 -3.70
C LEU A 4 38.97 1.57 -5.13
N ASN A 5 37.95 2.08 -5.82
CA ASN A 5 37.77 1.84 -7.25
C ASN A 5 38.82 2.62 -8.04
N VAL A 6 40.07 2.15 -7.97
CA VAL A 6 41.28 2.81 -8.52
C VAL A 6 41.05 3.21 -9.97
N ARG A 7 40.38 2.37 -10.77
CA ARG A 7 40.08 2.68 -12.17
C ARG A 7 39.22 3.94 -12.33
N ARG A 8 38.18 4.12 -11.50
CA ARG A 8 37.29 5.29 -11.55
C ARG A 8 37.99 6.55 -11.04
N VAL A 9 38.77 6.42 -9.95
CA VAL A 9 39.58 7.54 -9.44
C VAL A 9 40.58 8.00 -10.50
N VAL A 10 41.34 7.06 -11.09
CA VAL A 10 42.31 7.34 -12.16
C VAL A 10 41.62 7.98 -13.37
N THR A 11 40.50 7.44 -13.85
CA THR A 11 39.79 8.00 -15.01
C THR A 11 39.31 9.43 -14.76
N VAL A 12 38.71 9.71 -13.60
CA VAL A 12 38.23 11.07 -13.29
C VAL A 12 39.41 12.02 -13.09
N THR A 13 40.46 11.63 -12.37
CA THR A 13 41.66 12.44 -12.21
C THR A 13 42.30 12.79 -13.55
N VAL A 14 42.43 11.82 -14.47
CA VAL A 14 42.98 12.05 -15.81
C VAL A 14 42.09 12.98 -16.62
N LEU A 15 40.77 12.75 -16.63
CA LEU A 15 39.83 13.60 -17.38
C LEU A 15 39.80 15.03 -16.85
N THR A 16 39.76 15.22 -15.53
CA THR A 16 39.80 16.56 -14.93
C THR A 16 41.15 17.24 -15.19
N GLY A 17 42.26 16.51 -15.07
CA GLY A 17 43.59 17.07 -15.36
C GLY A 17 43.72 17.52 -16.81
N LEU A 18 43.22 16.74 -17.77
CA LEU A 18 43.19 17.11 -19.19
C LEU A 18 42.30 18.34 -19.45
N ALA A 19 41.12 18.40 -18.83
CA ALA A 19 40.23 19.56 -18.94
C ALA A 19 40.90 20.82 -18.37
N ALA A 20 41.47 20.75 -17.18
CA ALA A 20 42.15 21.87 -16.54
C ALA A 20 43.38 22.35 -17.34
N ALA A 21 44.16 21.43 -17.92
CA ALA A 21 45.28 21.77 -18.79
C ALA A 21 44.82 22.48 -20.08
N GLY A 22 43.71 22.03 -20.69
CA GLY A 22 43.10 22.69 -21.84
C GLY A 22 42.60 24.10 -21.53
N LEU A 23 41.97 24.32 -20.37
CA LEU A 23 41.51 25.65 -19.94
C LEU A 23 42.67 26.59 -19.60
N ALA A 24 43.76 26.08 -19.03
CA ALA A 24 44.97 26.84 -18.77
C ALA A 24 45.68 27.24 -20.07
N TRP A 25 45.72 26.36 -21.07
CA TRP A 25 46.29 26.63 -22.39
C TRP A 25 45.57 27.79 -23.11
N TRP A 26 44.26 27.94 -22.91
CA TRP A 26 43.46 29.03 -23.49
C TRP A 26 43.54 30.34 -22.68
N ASN A 27 44.34 30.39 -21.61
CA ASN A 27 44.51 31.55 -20.73
C ASN A 27 43.22 32.04 -20.05
N VAL A 28 42.22 31.16 -19.92
CA VAL A 28 40.92 31.47 -19.29
C VAL A 28 41.00 31.33 -17.76
N LEU A 29 41.87 30.45 -17.25
CA LEU A 29 42.17 30.32 -15.83
C LEU A 29 43.68 30.47 -15.59
N GLY A 30 44.04 31.25 -14.58
CA GLY A 30 45.42 31.28 -14.09
C GLY A 30 45.88 29.88 -13.64
N PRO A 31 47.15 29.52 -13.85
CA PRO A 31 47.66 28.15 -13.65
C PRO A 31 47.42 27.63 -12.22
N TRP A 32 47.42 28.53 -11.24
CA TRP A 32 47.11 28.20 -9.85
C TRP A 32 45.66 27.73 -9.63
N HIS A 33 44.69 28.36 -10.30
CA HIS A 33 43.28 28.01 -10.18
C HIS A 33 42.97 26.68 -10.88
N ALA A 34 43.64 26.39 -12.01
CA ALA A 34 43.53 25.11 -12.70
C ALA A 34 44.06 23.94 -11.85
N ALA A 35 45.19 24.14 -11.16
CA ALA A 35 45.75 23.16 -10.23
C ALA A 35 44.81 22.92 -9.04
N ALA A 36 44.30 23.99 -8.43
CA ALA A 36 43.37 23.90 -7.29
C ALA A 36 42.06 23.18 -7.67
N ALA A 37 41.48 23.49 -8.84
CA ALA A 37 40.27 22.83 -9.33
C ALA A 37 40.48 21.33 -9.58
N THR A 38 41.63 20.96 -10.14
CA THR A 38 41.99 19.55 -10.37
C THR A 38 42.14 18.79 -9.05
N ALA A 39 42.84 19.38 -8.08
CA ALA A 39 43.01 18.79 -6.75
C ALA A 39 41.66 18.61 -6.03
N LEU A 40 40.79 19.62 -6.10
CA LEU A 40 39.46 19.58 -5.49
C LEU A 40 38.58 18.47 -6.10
N ALA A 41 38.52 18.39 -7.43
CA ALA A 41 37.75 17.35 -8.12
C ALA A 41 38.27 15.93 -7.80
N CYS A 42 39.59 15.76 -7.70
CA CYS A 42 40.19 14.50 -7.26
C CYS A 42 39.77 14.15 -5.83
N ALA A 43 39.87 15.09 -4.90
CA ALA A 43 39.47 14.89 -3.51
C ALA A 43 37.98 14.52 -3.39
N LEU A 44 37.11 15.26 -4.09
CA LEU A 44 35.66 14.97 -4.12
C LEU A 44 35.37 13.58 -4.69
N THR A 45 36.07 13.17 -5.75
CA THR A 45 35.89 11.85 -6.35
C THR A 45 36.33 10.73 -5.41
N VAL A 46 37.44 10.92 -4.70
CA VAL A 46 37.92 9.95 -3.70
C VAL A 46 36.89 9.80 -2.58
N VAL A 47 36.41 10.92 -2.02
CA VAL A 47 35.38 10.92 -0.98
C VAL A 47 34.10 10.25 -1.47
N TRP A 48 33.61 10.63 -2.65
CA TRP A 48 32.41 10.04 -3.25
C TRP A 48 32.55 8.53 -3.46
N SER A 49 33.69 8.08 -3.98
CA SER A 49 33.96 6.65 -4.20
C SER A 49 34.07 5.84 -2.91
N ALA A 50 34.49 6.47 -1.81
CA ALA A 50 34.54 5.85 -0.50
C ALA A 50 33.14 5.75 0.14
N THR A 51 32.27 6.74 -0.11
CA THR A 51 30.89 6.78 0.38
C THR A 51 29.96 5.85 -0.40
N GLU A 52 30.24 5.60 -1.68
CA GLU A 52 29.54 4.62 -2.53
C GLU A 52 29.80 3.16 -2.14
N ARG A 53 30.40 2.86 -0.97
CA ARG A 53 30.35 1.49 -0.44
C ARG A 53 28.88 1.11 -0.43
N GLN A 54 28.53 0.14 -1.29
CA GLN A 54 27.34 -0.67 -1.13
C GLN A 54 27.42 -1.15 0.32
N VAL A 55 26.67 -0.49 1.20
CA VAL A 55 26.25 -1.12 2.44
C VAL A 55 25.56 -2.36 1.92
N ALA A 56 26.22 -3.51 2.07
CA ALA A 56 25.59 -4.78 1.77
C ALA A 56 24.25 -4.71 2.47
N ASP A 57 23.17 -4.89 1.70
CA ASP A 57 21.82 -4.71 2.20
C ASP A 57 21.75 -5.46 3.52
N PRO A 58 21.52 -4.77 4.66
CA PRO A 58 21.65 -5.42 5.95
C PRO A 58 20.67 -6.58 5.96
N GLU A 59 21.20 -7.81 5.97
CA GLU A 59 20.39 -9.02 6.07
C GLU A 59 19.84 -9.07 7.50
N TRP A 60 18.65 -8.50 7.67
CA TRP A 60 17.91 -8.59 8.92
C TRP A 60 17.55 -10.06 9.17
N PRO A 61 17.77 -10.58 10.40
CA PRO A 61 17.30 -11.91 10.76
C PRO A 61 15.81 -12.02 10.45
N ARG A 62 15.42 -13.03 9.66
CA ARG A 62 14.01 -13.28 9.38
C ARG A 62 13.34 -13.82 10.64
N VAL A 63 12.75 -12.93 11.41
CA VAL A 63 11.86 -13.33 12.51
C VAL A 63 10.61 -13.93 11.89
N ALA A 64 10.27 -15.16 12.24
CA ALA A 64 9.01 -15.77 11.84
C ALA A 64 7.88 -14.96 12.49
N PHE A 65 7.16 -14.19 11.70
CA PHE A 65 5.95 -13.52 12.17
C PHE A 65 4.81 -14.52 12.08
N GLU A 66 4.22 -14.86 13.22
CA GLU A 66 2.92 -15.51 13.23
C GLU A 66 1.89 -14.51 12.72
N ALA A 67 1.37 -14.76 11.52
CA ALA A 67 0.31 -13.97 10.93
C ALA A 67 -0.97 -14.21 11.73
N ARG A 68 -1.22 -13.35 12.72
CA ARG A 68 -2.48 -13.30 13.45
C ARG A 68 -3.52 -12.57 12.57
N PRO A 69 -4.65 -13.19 12.23
CA PRO A 69 -5.72 -12.52 11.50
C PRO A 69 -6.13 -11.22 12.22
N GLY A 70 -6.13 -10.11 11.49
CA GLY A 70 -6.41 -8.79 12.04
C GLY A 70 -5.23 -8.16 12.79
N GLY A 71 -4.02 -8.67 12.59
CA GLY A 71 -2.79 -8.07 13.11
C GLY A 71 -2.49 -6.71 12.47
N ARG A 72 -1.52 -5.98 13.04
CA ARG A 72 -1.10 -4.66 12.52
C ARG A 72 -0.69 -4.69 11.05
N HIS A 73 -0.11 -5.82 10.61
CA HIS A 73 0.30 -6.01 9.22
C HIS A 73 -0.92 -6.05 8.30
N ASP A 74 -1.90 -6.91 8.58
CA ASP A 74 -3.15 -7.02 7.80
C ASP A 74 -3.89 -5.68 7.73
N VAL A 75 -3.94 -4.93 8.83
CA VAL A 75 -4.57 -3.59 8.85
C VAL A 75 -3.80 -2.60 7.97
N SER A 76 -2.47 -2.65 8.01
CA SER A 76 -1.62 -1.80 7.18
C SER A 76 -1.77 -2.15 5.70
N ASP A 77 -1.75 -3.44 5.37
CA ASP A 77 -1.89 -3.94 4.01
C ASP A 77 -3.28 -3.64 3.45
N LEU A 78 -4.32 -3.77 4.27
CA LEU A 78 -5.68 -3.34 3.92
C LEU A 78 -5.73 -1.83 3.69
N GLY A 79 -5.07 -1.03 4.53
CA GLY A 79 -4.95 0.42 4.34
C GLY A 79 -4.32 0.76 2.98
N TRP A 80 -3.20 0.12 2.65
CA TRP A 80 -2.52 0.31 1.37
C TRP A 80 -3.34 -0.17 0.17
N ALA A 81 -4.11 -1.25 0.31
CA ALA A 81 -4.99 -1.74 -0.74
C ALA A 81 -6.25 -0.87 -0.92
N ALA A 82 -6.75 -0.27 0.17
CA ALA A 82 -7.97 0.50 0.17
C ALA A 82 -7.79 1.95 -0.28
N PHE A 83 -6.64 2.56 0.01
CA PHE A 83 -6.36 3.96 -0.31
C PHE A 83 -5.35 4.09 -1.44
N GLY A 84 -5.69 4.93 -2.43
CA GLY A 84 -4.73 5.38 -3.45
C GLY A 84 -3.75 6.41 -2.89
N ARG A 85 -2.80 6.84 -3.74
CA ARG A 85 -1.74 7.81 -3.39
C ARG A 85 -2.29 9.13 -2.82
N ASP A 86 -3.48 9.54 -3.24
CA ASP A 86 -4.09 10.81 -2.82
C ASP A 86 -4.91 10.71 -1.52
N GLY A 87 -4.83 9.59 -0.80
CA GLY A 87 -5.64 9.33 0.40
C GLY A 87 -7.13 9.13 0.11
N ARG A 88 -7.49 8.91 -1.16
CA ARG A 88 -8.83 8.59 -1.61
C ARG A 88 -9.00 7.09 -1.75
N VAL A 89 -10.22 6.62 -1.54
CA VAL A 89 -10.54 5.20 -1.64
C VAL A 89 -10.49 4.76 -3.10
N THR A 90 -9.91 3.59 -3.36
CA THR A 90 -9.78 3.04 -4.71
C THR A 90 -11.15 2.64 -5.28
N ASP A 91 -11.29 2.71 -6.61
CA ASP A 91 -12.54 2.32 -7.30
C ASP A 91 -12.95 0.88 -7.02
N ARG A 92 -11.97 0.00 -6.78
CA ARG A 92 -12.22 -1.40 -6.39
C ARG A 92 -13.02 -1.49 -5.10
N VAL A 93 -12.65 -0.72 -4.08
CA VAL A 93 -13.38 -0.70 -2.79
C VAL A 93 -14.74 -0.04 -2.98
N VAL A 94 -14.84 1.07 -3.71
CA VAL A 94 -16.12 1.73 -4.00
C VAL A 94 -17.10 0.78 -4.69
N ARG A 95 -16.64 0.02 -5.70
CA ARG A 95 -17.46 -1.00 -6.38
C ARG A 95 -17.95 -2.07 -5.41
N ARG A 96 -17.10 -2.50 -4.48
CA ARG A 96 -17.48 -3.53 -3.50
C ARG A 96 -18.50 -3.01 -2.48
N VAL A 97 -18.36 -1.76 -2.04
CA VAL A 97 -19.35 -1.10 -1.17
C VAL A 97 -20.68 -0.91 -1.90
N ARG A 98 -20.66 -0.54 -3.19
CA ARG A 98 -21.87 -0.45 -4.03
C ARG A 98 -22.57 -1.81 -4.16
N ALA A 99 -21.81 -2.87 -4.44
CA ALA A 99 -22.38 -4.23 -4.51
C ALA A 99 -23.02 -4.63 -3.17
N LEU A 100 -22.33 -4.37 -2.05
CA LEU A 100 -22.87 -4.63 -0.72
C LEU A 100 -24.17 -3.87 -0.46
N ALA A 101 -24.25 -2.59 -0.85
CA ALA A 101 -25.46 -1.79 -0.70
C ALA A 101 -26.64 -2.37 -1.50
N VAL A 102 -26.38 -2.81 -2.74
CA VAL A 102 -27.40 -3.43 -3.61
C VAL A 102 -27.90 -4.74 -3.01
N ASP A 103 -27.00 -5.61 -2.56
CA ASP A 103 -27.37 -6.89 -1.94
C ASP A 103 -28.18 -6.66 -0.65
N ARG A 104 -27.81 -5.64 0.13
CA ARG A 104 -28.55 -5.26 1.34
C ARG A 104 -29.94 -4.74 1.05
N LEU A 105 -30.08 -3.88 0.06
CA LEU A 105 -31.36 -3.33 -0.36
C LEU A 105 -32.30 -4.41 -0.88
N ARG A 106 -31.78 -5.34 -1.69
CA ARG A 106 -32.54 -6.50 -2.17
C ARG A 106 -33.04 -7.39 -1.05
N ALA A 107 -32.24 -7.59 -0.01
CA ALA A 107 -32.65 -8.33 1.18
C ALA A 107 -33.81 -7.65 1.95
N HIS A 108 -34.00 -6.34 1.75
CA HIS A 108 -35.11 -5.56 2.28
C HIS A 108 -36.22 -5.31 1.24
N GLY A 109 -36.20 -6.03 0.12
CA GLY A 109 -37.24 -5.98 -0.91
C GLY A 109 -37.15 -4.77 -1.86
N VAL A 110 -36.07 -3.98 -1.81
CA VAL A 110 -35.88 -2.80 -2.64
C VAL A 110 -34.83 -3.09 -3.71
N ASP A 111 -35.20 -2.99 -4.99
CA ASP A 111 -34.24 -3.14 -6.08
C ASP A 111 -33.65 -1.79 -6.49
N ALA A 112 -32.33 -1.65 -6.35
CA ALA A 112 -31.62 -0.40 -6.65
C ALA A 112 -31.53 -0.10 -8.17
N SER A 113 -31.86 -1.07 -9.04
CA SER A 113 -31.93 -0.90 -10.49
C SER A 113 -33.23 -0.23 -10.95
N ASP A 114 -34.26 -0.24 -10.11
CA ASP A 114 -35.57 0.32 -10.44
C ASP A 114 -35.55 1.85 -10.21
N PRO A 115 -35.79 2.68 -11.25
CA PRO A 115 -35.87 4.13 -11.09
C PRO A 115 -37.02 4.56 -10.16
N ASP A 116 -38.09 3.77 -10.03
CA ASP A 116 -39.22 4.08 -9.16
C ASP A 116 -38.92 3.78 -7.69
N ALA A 117 -38.00 2.85 -7.41
CA ALA A 117 -37.52 2.52 -6.07
C ALA A 117 -36.56 3.58 -5.48
N ARG A 118 -36.22 4.63 -6.24
CA ARG A 118 -35.31 5.71 -5.83
C ARG A 118 -35.72 6.34 -4.49
N ALA A 119 -37.01 6.60 -4.30
CA ALA A 119 -37.53 7.20 -3.08
C ALA A 119 -37.37 6.27 -1.86
N ASP A 120 -37.58 4.97 -2.05
CA ASP A 120 -37.41 3.96 -1.00
C ASP A 120 -35.94 3.77 -0.63
N VAL A 121 -35.04 3.77 -1.63
CA VAL A 121 -33.58 3.74 -1.41
C VAL A 121 -33.11 4.97 -0.63
N GLU A 122 -33.62 6.16 -0.97
CA GLU A 122 -33.28 7.41 -0.25
C GLU A 122 -33.85 7.44 1.17
N ARG A 123 -35.02 6.83 1.41
CA ARG A 123 -35.58 6.65 2.75
C ARG A 123 -34.73 5.70 3.60
N LEU A 124 -34.22 4.63 3.01
CA LEU A 124 -33.49 3.57 3.73
C LEU A 124 -32.02 3.93 3.98
N LEU A 125 -31.25 4.36 2.97
CA LEU A 125 -29.83 4.72 3.13
C LEU A 125 -29.62 6.20 3.48
N GLY A 126 -30.61 7.06 3.21
CA GLY A 126 -30.48 8.51 3.31
C GLY A 126 -30.06 9.15 1.98
N ALA A 127 -30.78 10.21 1.58
CA ALA A 127 -30.57 10.92 0.31
C ALA A 127 -29.11 11.41 0.07
N ARG A 128 -28.40 11.80 1.13
CA ARG A 128 -26.99 12.20 1.05
C ARG A 128 -26.11 11.04 0.59
N VAL A 129 -26.27 9.86 1.19
CA VAL A 129 -25.47 8.67 0.90
C VAL A 129 -25.76 8.21 -0.52
N VAL A 130 -27.03 8.17 -0.93
CA VAL A 130 -27.44 7.80 -2.29
C VAL A 130 -26.84 8.72 -3.36
N ARG A 131 -26.89 10.05 -3.14
CA ARG A 131 -26.28 11.03 -4.06
C ARG A 131 -24.77 10.83 -4.15
N GLN A 132 -24.11 10.57 -3.02
CA GLN A 132 -22.68 10.37 -2.97
C GLN A 132 -22.25 9.06 -3.65
N LEU A 133 -22.98 7.95 -3.42
CA LEU A 133 -22.75 6.70 -4.14
C LEU A 133 -22.93 6.88 -5.65
N ALA A 134 -23.89 7.69 -6.10
CA ALA A 134 -24.14 7.95 -7.52
C ALA A 134 -23.11 8.91 -8.17
N SER A 135 -22.43 9.75 -7.38
CA SER A 135 -21.59 10.86 -7.90
C SER A 135 -20.36 10.44 -8.72
N GLY A 136 -19.91 9.20 -8.61
CA GLY A 136 -18.71 8.70 -9.30
C GLY A 136 -17.39 9.32 -8.83
N VAL A 137 -17.42 10.26 -7.87
CA VAL A 137 -16.22 10.90 -7.33
C VAL A 137 -15.55 9.98 -6.30
N PRO A 138 -14.22 9.76 -6.36
CA PRO A 138 -13.53 8.92 -5.38
C PRO A 138 -13.64 9.49 -3.96
N PRO A 139 -14.31 8.78 -3.03
CA PRO A 139 -14.58 9.26 -1.69
C PRO A 139 -13.33 9.19 -0.80
N ARG A 140 -13.35 9.92 0.31
CA ARG A 140 -12.35 9.77 1.38
C ARG A 140 -12.79 8.66 2.34
N GLY A 141 -11.86 8.16 3.15
CA GLY A 141 -12.13 7.10 4.13
C GLY A 141 -13.35 7.37 5.02
N ARG A 142 -13.44 8.59 5.60
CA ARG A 142 -14.60 8.99 6.42
C ARG A 142 -15.93 8.89 5.67
N THR A 143 -15.97 9.25 4.39
CA THR A 143 -17.20 9.18 3.59
C THR A 143 -17.60 7.73 3.33
N VAL A 144 -16.64 6.84 3.10
CA VAL A 144 -16.92 5.40 2.96
C VAL A 144 -17.41 4.80 4.27
N GLN A 145 -16.85 5.21 5.41
CA GLN A 145 -17.34 4.80 6.72
C GLN A 145 -18.81 5.20 6.92
N GLU A 146 -19.18 6.45 6.62
CA GLU A 146 -20.59 6.89 6.69
C GLU A 146 -21.53 6.07 5.79
N TRP A 147 -21.05 5.63 4.62
CA TRP A 147 -21.83 4.76 3.74
C TRP A 147 -22.00 3.37 4.34
N LEU A 148 -20.93 2.79 4.89
CA LEU A 148 -20.97 1.50 5.57
C LEU A 148 -21.89 1.54 6.79
N ASP A 149 -21.78 2.57 7.63
CA ASP A 149 -22.66 2.77 8.79
C ASP A 149 -24.14 2.88 8.36
N ALA A 150 -24.43 3.51 7.20
CA ALA A 150 -25.78 3.56 6.65
C ALA A 150 -26.28 2.20 6.16
N ILE A 151 -25.42 1.41 5.52
CA ILE A 151 -25.75 0.06 5.05
C ILE A 151 -25.92 -0.90 6.23
N GLU A 152 -25.08 -0.80 7.26
CA GLU A 152 -25.14 -1.64 8.46
C GLU A 152 -26.40 -1.37 9.30
N ARG A 153 -26.84 -0.10 9.37
CA ARG A 153 -28.11 0.28 10.02
C ARG A 153 -29.35 -0.37 9.42
N LEU A 154 -29.29 -0.85 8.18
CA LEU A 154 -30.39 -1.61 7.60
C LEU A 154 -30.64 -2.92 8.38
N GLY A 155 -29.66 -3.41 9.14
CA GLY A 155 -29.79 -4.61 9.97
C GLY A 155 -29.96 -5.87 9.11
N PRO A 156 -29.63 -7.08 9.62
CA PRO A 156 -29.77 -8.35 8.87
C PRO A 156 -31.11 -8.41 8.14
N ALA A 157 -31.16 -9.04 6.97
CA ALA A 157 -32.45 -9.35 6.34
C ALA A 157 -33.37 -9.89 7.43
N PRO A 158 -34.64 -9.45 7.55
CA PRO A 158 -35.55 -10.05 8.51
C PRO A 158 -35.54 -11.54 8.21
N ALA A 159 -34.86 -12.30 9.06
CA ALA A 159 -34.77 -13.72 8.91
C ALA A 159 -36.22 -14.19 8.98
N GLY A 160 -36.74 -14.68 7.85
CA GLY A 160 -37.87 -15.57 7.90
C GLY A 160 -37.45 -16.68 8.85
N GLU A 161 -38.00 -16.61 10.05
CA GLU A 161 -38.04 -17.58 11.13
C GLU A 161 -37.45 -18.92 10.71
N THR A 162 -36.12 -18.99 10.73
CA THR A 162 -35.40 -20.23 10.48
C THR A 162 -35.36 -20.89 11.83
N ALA A 163 -36.25 -21.88 11.98
CA ALA A 163 -36.38 -22.78 13.11
C ALA A 163 -35.00 -23.19 13.67
N PRO A 164 -34.88 -23.42 14.98
CA PRO A 164 -33.62 -23.76 15.62
C PRO A 164 -33.12 -25.10 15.06
N ASP A 165 -32.25 -25.04 14.07
CA ASP A 165 -31.53 -26.20 13.56
C ASP A 165 -30.45 -26.55 14.57
N GLY A 166 -30.59 -27.72 15.17
CA GLY A 166 -29.72 -28.22 16.21
C GLY A 166 -28.31 -28.40 15.68
N THR A 167 -27.47 -27.39 15.89
CA THR A 167 -26.02 -27.54 15.74
C THR A 167 -25.56 -28.53 16.79
N THR A 168 -25.45 -29.79 16.37
CA THR A 168 -24.75 -30.85 17.08
C THR A 168 -23.31 -30.40 17.28
N ASP A 169 -22.92 -30.29 18.55
CA ASP A 169 -21.59 -29.91 19.00
C ASP A 169 -20.54 -30.90 18.44
N PRO A 170 -19.51 -30.44 17.70
CA PRO A 170 -18.44 -31.30 17.21
C PRO A 170 -17.56 -31.89 18.33
N ALA A 171 -17.80 -31.55 19.61
CA ALA A 171 -17.13 -32.13 20.77
C ALA A 171 -17.56 -33.57 21.10
N ASP A 172 -18.65 -34.10 20.53
CA ASP A 172 -19.18 -35.44 20.86
C ASP A 172 -18.70 -36.56 19.92
N ARG A 173 -17.64 -36.32 19.13
CA ARG A 173 -16.96 -37.42 18.42
C ARG A 173 -16.02 -38.15 19.39
N PRO A 174 -16.26 -39.41 19.75
CA PRO A 174 -15.25 -40.21 20.43
C PRO A 174 -14.03 -40.33 19.51
N ILE A 175 -12.86 -39.98 20.04
CA ILE A 175 -11.58 -40.22 19.38
C ILE A 175 -11.32 -41.73 19.47
N ASP A 176 -11.62 -42.46 18.39
CA ASP A 176 -11.25 -43.86 18.24
C ASP A 176 -9.72 -43.96 18.34
N THR A 177 -9.26 -44.35 19.52
CA THR A 177 -7.86 -44.64 19.83
C THR A 177 -7.63 -46.12 19.52
N GLU A 178 -7.59 -46.47 18.23
CA GLU A 178 -7.13 -47.78 17.77
C GLU A 178 -5.83 -47.63 16.98
N GLU A 179 -4.72 -47.42 17.68
CA GLU A 179 -3.40 -47.79 17.17
C GLU A 179 -2.49 -48.26 18.31
N HIS A 180 -2.86 -49.40 18.88
CA HIS A 180 -1.93 -50.22 19.67
C HIS A 180 -2.15 -51.68 19.31
N ARG A 181 -1.08 -52.31 18.79
CA ARG A 181 -0.82 -53.77 18.67
C ARG A 181 -0.87 -54.34 17.24
N ALA A 182 0.30 -54.42 16.59
CA ALA A 182 1.00 -55.67 16.28
C ALA A 182 2.36 -55.38 15.64
#